data_AF-A0A8S3KH64-F1
#
_entry.id   AF-A0A8S3KH64-F1
#
_cell.length_a   1.000
_cell.length_b   1.000
_cell.length_c   1.000
_cell.angle_alpha   90.00
_cell.angle_beta   90.00
_cell.angle_gamma   90.00
#
_symmetry.space_group_name_H-M   'P 1'
#
loop_
_entity.id
_entity.type
_entity.pdbx_description
1 polymer ?
#
loop_
_entity_poly.entity_id
_entity_poly.type
_entity_poly.pdbx_seq_one_letter_code
_entity_poly.pdbx_strand_id
1 'polypeptide(L)'
;RGEHILEMRDMAILCNIGSGQTEIDVAWLKVNATKIENLNPHVDIYHLPNGRAIILPADGRVINLSCAHGNPSFVMSNSFSNQILAQIELYTKKGHYPV
;
A
#
# COMPACT_ATOMS: atom_id res chain seq x y z
N ARG A 1 9.27 10.48 2.68
CA ARG A 1 9.91 11.55 3.49
C ARG A 1 9.00 12.77 3.46
N GLY A 2 8.83 13.45 4.59
CA GLY A 2 7.98 14.66 4.69
C GLY A 2 8.34 15.79 3.72
N GLU A 3 9.62 15.96 3.40
CA GLU A 3 10.10 16.97 2.44
C GLU A 3 9.43 16.86 1.06
N HIS A 4 9.23 15.64 0.55
CA HIS A 4 8.55 15.44 -0.73
C HIS A 4 7.05 15.73 -0.66
N ILE A 5 6.42 15.44 0.49
CA ILE A 5 4.98 15.60 0.69
C ILE A 5 4.60 17.08 0.73
N LEU A 6 5.45 17.93 1.31
CA LEU A 6 5.24 19.38 1.35
C LEU A 6 5.32 20.04 -0.05
N GLU A 7 6.08 19.46 -0.97
CA GLU A 7 6.21 19.95 -2.35
C GLU A 7 5.07 19.51 -3.26
N MET A 8 4.23 18.57 -2.84
CA MET A 8 3.10 18.11 -3.63
C MET A 8 2.06 19.24 -3.84
N ARG A 9 1.36 19.18 -4.97
CA ARG A 9 0.26 20.10 -5.27
C ARG A 9 -0.88 19.92 -4.27
N ASP A 10 -1.65 20.99 -4.08
CA ASP A 10 -2.86 20.92 -3.27
C ASP A 10 -3.82 19.85 -3.80
N MET A 11 -4.41 19.08 -2.88
CA MET A 11 -5.29 17.95 -3.15
C MET A 11 -4.68 16.83 -3.99
N ALA A 12 -3.35 16.68 -3.98
CA ALA A 12 -2.71 15.55 -4.64
C ALA A 12 -3.10 14.21 -3.99
N ILE A 13 -3.33 13.20 -4.82
CA ILE A 13 -3.55 11.82 -4.37
C ILE A 13 -2.19 11.13 -4.26
N LEU A 14 -1.85 10.69 -3.05
CA LEU A 14 -0.62 9.96 -2.76
C LEU A 14 -1.00 8.51 -2.39
N CYS A 15 -0.53 7.52 -3.14
CA CYS A 15 -0.86 6.11 -2.90
C CYS A 15 0.34 5.18 -3.08
N ASN A 16 0.22 3.99 -2.50
CA ASN A 16 1.22 2.94 -2.53
C ASN A 16 0.63 1.66 -3.14
N ILE A 17 1.39 1.01 -4.03
CA ILE A 17 1.06 -0.30 -4.61
C ILE A 17 2.11 -1.37 -4.30
N GLY A 18 3.22 -0.97 -3.68
CA GLY A 18 4.30 -1.85 -3.29
C GLY A 18 3.94 -2.69 -2.07
N SER A 19 4.82 -3.64 -1.78
CA SER A 19 4.64 -4.60 -0.68
C SER A 19 4.93 -4.00 0.69
N GLY A 20 5.72 -2.92 0.76
CA GLY A 20 6.14 -2.31 2.01
C GLY A 20 5.17 -1.23 2.50
N GLN A 21 5.00 -1.13 3.82
CA GLN A 21 4.24 -0.02 4.43
C GLN A 21 5.10 1.24 4.68
N THR A 22 6.40 1.18 4.36
CA THR A 22 7.37 2.25 4.63
C THR A 22 7.70 3.11 3.41
N GLU A 23 7.08 2.82 2.26
CA GLU A 23 7.30 3.55 1.00
C GLU A 23 6.79 5.00 1.09
N ILE A 24 5.70 5.20 1.85
CA ILE A 24 5.18 6.51 2.21
C ILE A 24 5.47 6.76 3.70
N ASP A 25 5.93 7.97 4.02
CA ASP A 25 6.19 8.40 5.39
C ASP A 25 4.90 8.85 6.07
N VAL A 26 4.00 7.90 6.31
CA VAL A 26 2.68 8.13 6.91
C VAL A 26 2.79 8.56 8.37
N ALA A 27 3.82 8.07 9.08
CA ALA A 27 4.11 8.48 10.44
C ALA A 27 4.37 9.99 10.52
N TRP A 28 5.18 10.52 9.60
CA TRP A 28 5.39 11.97 9.50
C TRP A 28 4.08 12.72 9.20
N LEU A 29 3.25 12.22 8.28
CA LEU A 29 1.95 12.84 7.96
C LEU A 29 1.04 12.94 9.19
N LYS A 30 0.91 11.86 9.97
CA LYS A 30 0.06 11.83 11.18
C LYS A 30 0.53 12.78 12.27
N VAL A 31 1.85 13.02 12.38
CA VAL A 31 2.42 13.93 13.38
C VAL A 31 2.36 15.39 12.94
N ASN A 32 2.51 15.66 11.63
CA ASN A 32 2.69 17.03 11.13
C ASN A 32 1.45 17.63 10.46
N ALA A 33 0.41 16.83 10.19
CA ALA A 33 -0.84 17.35 9.67
C ALA A 33 -1.54 18.23 10.71
N THR A 34 -2.10 19.35 10.24
CA THR A 34 -2.87 20.29 11.06
C THR A 34 -4.29 19.79 11.32
N LYS A 35 -4.82 18.98 10.40
CA LYS A 35 -6.13 18.32 10.50
C LYS A 35 -6.11 17.06 9.65
N ILE A 36 -6.79 16.02 10.14
CA ILE A 36 -7.08 14.79 9.39
C ILE A 36 -8.60 14.72 9.23
N GLU A 37 -9.06 14.62 7.99
CA GLU A 37 -10.47 14.47 7.64
C GLU A 37 -10.70 13.09 7.03
N ASN A 38 -11.55 12.28 7.66
CA ASN A 38 -11.93 10.98 7.11
C ASN A 38 -13.03 11.18 6.05
N LEU A 39 -12.74 10.87 4.79
CA LEU A 39 -13.69 11.00 3.69
C LEU A 39 -14.57 9.75 3.58
N ASN A 40 -13.96 8.57 3.73
CA ASN A 40 -14.65 7.27 3.73
C ASN A 40 -13.76 6.20 4.43
N PRO A 41 -14.21 4.94 4.57
CA PRO A 41 -13.45 3.90 5.26
C PRO A 41 -12.03 3.61 4.72
N HIS A 42 -11.73 4.06 3.50
CA HIS A 42 -10.48 3.79 2.80
C HIS A 42 -9.69 5.06 2.46
N VAL A 43 -10.20 6.26 2.73
CA VAL A 43 -9.57 7.50 2.28
C VAL A 43 -9.62 8.56 3.37
N ASP A 44 -8.45 9.10 3.69
CA ASP A 44 -8.27 10.25 4.58
C ASP A 44 -7.67 11.43 3.80
N ILE A 45 -7.98 12.64 4.25
CA ILE A 45 -7.40 13.89 3.75
C ILE A 45 -6.55 14.50 4.87
N TYR A 46 -5.27 14.69 4.61
CA TYR A 46 -4.31 15.30 5.53
C TYR A 46 -4.08 16.76 5.13
N HIS A 47 -4.49 17.70 5.98
CA HIS A 47 -4.19 19.11 5.81
C HIS A 47 -2.79 19.41 6.35
N LEU A 48 -1.95 20.05 5.55
CA LEU A 48 -0.54 20.30 5.84
C LEU A 48 -0.31 21.70 6.44
N PRO A 49 0.81 21.93 7.14
CA PRO A 49 1.15 23.23 7.70
C PRO A 49 1.30 24.36 6.68
N ASN A 50 1.59 24.04 5.41
CA ASN A 50 1.72 25.00 4.32
C ASN A 50 0.38 25.40 3.68
N GLY A 51 -0.74 24.97 4.24
CA GLY A 51 -2.09 25.29 3.76
C GLY A 51 -2.60 24.39 2.63
N ARG A 52 -1.78 23.46 2.11
CA ARG A 52 -2.20 22.44 1.12
C ARG A 52 -2.76 21.21 1.81
N ALA A 53 -3.43 20.35 1.06
CA ALA A 53 -3.93 19.05 1.52
C ALA A 53 -3.44 17.90 0.63
N ILE A 54 -3.37 16.70 1.22
CA ILE A 54 -3.05 15.45 0.54
C ILE A 54 -4.18 14.44 0.77
N ILE A 55 -4.62 13.80 -0.30
CA ILE A 55 -5.57 12.69 -0.25
C ILE A 55 -4.74 11.41 -0.14
N LEU A 56 -4.92 10.67 0.96
CA LEU A 56 -4.20 9.44 1.26
C LEU A 56 -5.18 8.26 1.31
N PRO A 57 -5.29 7.46 0.24
CA PRO A 57 -5.99 6.19 0.29
C PRO A 57 -5.22 5.15 1.12
N ALA A 58 -5.98 4.24 1.74
CA ALA A 58 -5.50 3.04 2.41
C ALA A 58 -4.45 3.26 3.51
N ASP A 59 -4.38 4.46 4.12
CA ASP A 59 -3.33 4.80 5.10
C ASP A 59 -1.91 4.52 4.57
N GLY A 60 -1.70 4.71 3.26
CA GLY A 60 -0.43 4.43 2.58
C GLY A 60 -0.09 2.94 2.38
N ARG A 61 -1.06 2.04 2.61
CA ARG A 61 -0.93 0.61 2.30
C ARG A 61 -1.26 0.31 0.84
N VAL A 62 -1.08 -0.95 0.45
CA VAL A 62 -1.36 -1.47 -0.89
C VAL A 62 -2.79 -1.14 -1.34
N ILE A 63 -2.90 -0.18 -2.26
CA ILE A 63 -4.16 0.47 -2.62
C ILE A 63 -5.14 -0.46 -3.34
N ASN A 64 -4.66 -1.31 -4.25
CA ASN A 64 -5.55 -2.16 -5.06
C ASN A 64 -6.29 -3.22 -4.22
N LEU A 65 -5.68 -3.67 -3.13
CA LEU A 65 -6.30 -4.62 -2.19
C LEU A 65 -7.12 -3.91 -1.12
N SER A 66 -6.71 -2.71 -0.72
CA SER A 66 -7.34 -1.99 0.39
C SER A 66 -8.56 -1.18 -0.05
N CYS A 67 -8.54 -0.63 -1.26
CA CYS A 67 -9.61 0.22 -1.82
C CYS A 67 -10.42 -0.46 -2.93
N ALA A 68 -10.04 -1.69 -3.32
CA ALA A 68 -10.70 -2.45 -4.38
C ALA A 68 -10.52 -3.97 -4.14
N HIS A 69 -10.61 -4.77 -5.21
CA HIS A 69 -10.61 -6.24 -5.13
C HIS A 69 -9.28 -6.89 -5.57
N GLY A 70 -8.19 -6.13 -5.66
CA GLY A 70 -6.89 -6.63 -6.09
C GLY A 70 -6.84 -7.04 -7.57
N ASN A 71 -5.98 -8.01 -7.88
CA ASN A 71 -5.85 -8.55 -9.22
C ASN A 71 -7.02 -9.50 -9.56
N PRO A 72 -7.53 -9.50 -10.81
CA PRO A 72 -8.58 -10.43 -11.24
C PRO A 72 -8.21 -11.90 -11.00
N SER A 73 -9.21 -12.75 -10.77
CA SER A 73 -9.02 -14.17 -10.47
C SER A 73 -8.18 -14.91 -11.53
N PHE A 74 -8.33 -14.56 -12.81
CA PHE A 74 -7.54 -15.14 -13.91
C PHE A 74 -6.06 -14.75 -13.87
N VAL A 75 -5.72 -13.55 -13.37
CA VAL A 75 -4.33 -13.17 -13.15
C VAL A 75 -3.78 -13.93 -11.94
N MET A 76 -4.56 -13.99 -10.87
CA MET A 76 -4.17 -14.69 -9.64
C MET A 76 -4.08 -16.21 -9.81
N SER A 77 -4.82 -16.82 -10.75
CA SER A 77 -4.76 -18.26 -11.00
C SER A 77 -3.36 -18.69 -11.42
N ASN A 78 -2.66 -17.89 -12.23
CA ASN A 78 -1.29 -18.22 -12.65
C ASN A 78 -0.33 -18.21 -11.44
N SER A 79 -0.41 -17.17 -10.61
CA SER A 79 0.42 -17.04 -9.41
C SER A 79 0.13 -18.16 -8.40
N PHE A 80 -1.15 -18.48 -8.16
CA PHE A 80 -1.53 -19.53 -7.22
C PHE A 80 -1.23 -20.92 -7.73
N SER A 81 -1.37 -21.20 -9.04
CA SER A 81 -0.90 -22.46 -9.62
C SER A 81 0.59 -22.68 -9.38
N ASN A 82 1.42 -21.66 -9.61
CA ASN A 82 2.86 -21.76 -9.34
C ASN A 82 3.16 -21.95 -7.85
N GLN A 83 2.45 -21.26 -6.96
CA GLN A 83 2.61 -21.45 -5.51
C GLN A 83 2.24 -22.88 -5.09
N ILE A 84 1.15 -23.43 -5.60
CA ILE A 84 0.73 -24.82 -5.27
C ILE A 84 1.73 -25.83 -5.81
N LEU A 85 2.21 -25.67 -7.04
CA LEU A 85 3.25 -26.54 -7.59
C LEU A 85 4.53 -26.50 -6.75
N ALA A 86 4.94 -25.31 -6.31
CA ALA A 86 6.09 -25.15 -5.40
C ALA A 86 5.85 -25.84 -4.04
N GLN A 87 4.65 -25.73 -3.47
CA GLN A 87 4.30 -26.41 -2.21
C GLN A 87 4.31 -27.94 -2.36
N ILE A 88 3.76 -28.48 -3.45
CA ILE A 88 3.78 -29.92 -3.76
C ILE A 88 5.22 -30.40 -3.88
N GLU A 89 6.08 -29.68 -4.61
CA GLU A 89 7.48 -30.02 -4.81
C GLU A 89 8.25 -30.06 -3.48
N LEU A 90 8.14 -29.01 -2.67
CA LEU A 90 8.81 -28.93 -1.37
C LEU A 90 8.30 -29.98 -0.39
N TYR A 91 7.01 -30.32 -0.44
CA TYR A 91 6.42 -31.32 0.46
C TYR A 91 6.78 -32.76 0.06
N THR A 92 6.80 -33.07 -1.24
CA THR A 92 7.00 -34.44 -1.73
C THR A 92 8.46 -34.82 -1.92
N LYS A 93 9.35 -33.85 -2.15
CA LYS A 93 10.80 -34.08 -2.36
C LYS A 93 11.65 -33.50 -1.23
N LYS A 94 11.26 -33.79 0.02
CA LYS A 94 12.03 -33.38 1.21
C LYS A 94 13.46 -33.93 1.13
N GLY A 95 14.44 -33.08 1.45
CA GLY A 95 15.87 -33.42 1.40
C GLY A 95 16.55 -33.23 0.03
N HIS A 96 15.79 -32.91 -1.03
CA HIS A 96 16.36 -32.55 -2.34
C HIS A 96 16.84 -31.10 -2.42
N TYR A 97 16.44 -30.26 -1.45
CA TYR A 97 16.78 -28.86 -1.37
C TYR A 97 17.60 -28.61 -0.11
N PRO A 98 18.67 -27.79 -0.18
CA PRO A 98 19.42 -27.41 1.02
C PRO A 98 18.53 -26.65 1.99
N VAL A 99 18.82 -26.80 3.28
CA VAL A 99 18.23 -26.01 4.37
C VAL A 99 19.07 -24.76 4.56
#